data_AF-A0A373PT84-F1
#
_entry.id   AF-A0A373PT84-F1
#
_cell.length_a   1.000
_cell.length_b   1.000
_cell.length_c   1.000
_cell.angle_alpha   90.00
_cell.angle_beta   90.00
_cell.angle_gamma   90.00
#
_symmetry.space_group_name_H-M   'P 1'
#
loop_
_entity.id
_entity.type
_entity.pdbx_description
1 polymer ?
#
loop_
_entity_poly.entity_id
_entity_poly.type
_entity_poly.pdbx_seq_one_letter_code
_entity_poly.pdbx_strand_id
1 'polypeptide(L)'
;MMDSDIKSCLESVDWCRADYEYFRGGGFSSHFKTMAEMPVTMLRINLVDGVGPTIQIAEGYTVVIDEEIHKILDQRTDPTWPTTWFVPILNRSNAFKDVYNVMANWGANHTVTIHGHIGADLITMASMLRIPVSMHNVHREKIYRPHSWTAFGAENEYASNYMACKNYGPMYK
;
A
#
# COMPACT_ATOMS: atom_id res chain seq x y z
N MET A 1 2.99 22.82 2.18
CA MET A 1 2.21 23.12 0.96
C MET A 1 2.07 24.63 0.90
N MET A 2 2.51 25.23 -0.19
CA MET A 2 2.37 26.66 -0.49
C MET A 2 1.13 26.88 -1.36
N ASP A 3 0.66 28.12 -1.51
CA ASP A 3 -0.49 28.46 -2.37
C ASP A 3 -0.28 28.00 -3.82
N SER A 4 0.96 28.03 -4.31
CA SER A 4 1.34 27.50 -5.63
C SER A 4 1.10 25.99 -5.75
N ASP A 5 1.37 25.23 -4.69
CA ASP A 5 1.19 23.77 -4.69
C ASP A 5 -0.31 23.44 -4.73
N ILE A 6 -1.12 24.16 -3.94
CA ILE A 6 -2.58 24.02 -3.92
C ILE A 6 -3.16 24.29 -5.31
N LYS A 7 -2.73 25.40 -5.93
CA LYS A 7 -3.17 25.78 -7.27
C LYS A 7 -2.81 24.71 -8.30
N SER A 8 -1.57 24.23 -8.31
CA SER A 8 -1.12 23.17 -9.23
C SER A 8 -1.90 21.86 -9.05
N CYS A 9 -2.23 21.46 -7.81
CA CYS A 9 -3.08 20.30 -7.56
C CYS A 9 -4.48 20.46 -8.16
N LEU A 10 -5.10 21.63 -7.99
CA LEU A 10 -6.44 21.89 -8.53
C LEU A 10 -6.46 21.97 -10.06
N GLU A 11 -5.42 22.57 -10.66
CA GLU A 11 -5.28 22.68 -12.13
C GLU A 11 -4.98 21.35 -12.81
N SER A 12 -4.52 20.34 -12.05
CA SER A 12 -4.23 18.99 -12.56
C SER A 12 -5.44 18.05 -12.51
N VAL A 13 -6.61 18.52 -12.06
CA VAL A 13 -7.82 17.71 -11.86
C VAL A 13 -8.93 18.13 -12.81
N ASP A 14 -9.47 17.17 -13.55
CA ASP A 14 -10.76 17.28 -14.22
C ASP A 14 -11.88 16.79 -13.30
N TRP A 15 -13.00 17.51 -13.24
CA TRP A 15 -14.19 17.09 -12.48
C TRP A 15 -15.19 16.42 -13.41
N CYS A 16 -15.07 15.10 -13.55
CA CYS A 16 -15.87 14.32 -14.49
C CYS A 16 -17.25 14.02 -13.91
N ARG A 17 -18.31 14.21 -14.69
CA ARG A 17 -19.67 13.82 -14.28
C ARG A 17 -19.71 12.32 -14.02
N ALA A 18 -20.32 11.92 -12.90
CA ALA A 18 -20.46 10.52 -12.53
C ALA A 18 -21.20 9.69 -13.60
N ASP A 19 -20.83 8.41 -13.70
CA ASP A 19 -21.57 7.42 -14.48
C ASP A 19 -22.90 7.09 -13.79
N TYR A 20 -24.02 7.35 -14.47
CA TYR A 20 -25.37 7.15 -13.93
C TYR A 20 -25.79 5.67 -13.86
N GLU A 21 -25.10 4.77 -14.55
CA GLU A 21 -25.34 3.33 -14.41
C GLU A 21 -24.93 2.85 -13.01
N TYR A 22 -23.86 3.42 -12.46
CA TYR A 22 -23.39 3.17 -11.09
C TYR A 22 -23.96 4.15 -10.06
N PHE A 23 -23.97 5.45 -10.37
CA PHE A 23 -24.29 6.54 -9.44
C PHE A 23 -25.53 7.32 -9.91
N ARG A 24 -26.72 6.73 -9.71
CA ARG A 24 -28.01 7.33 -10.15
C ARG A 24 -28.29 8.74 -9.61
N GLY A 25 -27.71 9.08 -8.46
CA GLY A 25 -27.83 10.43 -7.87
C GLY A 25 -26.92 11.49 -8.49
N GLY A 26 -26.07 11.10 -9.45
CA GLY A 26 -25.04 11.98 -10.02
C GLY A 26 -23.86 12.19 -9.08
N GLY A 27 -23.07 13.22 -9.38
CA GLY A 27 -21.83 13.55 -8.67
C GLY A 27 -20.71 13.90 -9.65
N PHE A 28 -19.53 14.25 -9.11
CA PHE A 28 -18.33 14.50 -9.89
C PHE A 28 -17.16 13.70 -9.31
N SER A 29 -16.50 12.88 -10.13
CA SER A 29 -15.24 12.25 -9.80
C SER A 29 -14.07 13.20 -10.08
N SER A 30 -13.04 13.14 -9.25
CA SER A 30 -11.79 13.88 -9.45
C SER A 30 -10.85 13.05 -10.31
N HIS A 31 -10.81 13.31 -11.61
CA HIS A 31 -9.89 12.67 -12.54
C HIS A 31 -8.56 13.40 -12.55
N PHE A 32 -7.48 12.68 -12.27
CA PHE A 32 -6.09 13.12 -12.47
C PHE A 32 -5.22 11.89 -12.67
N LYS A 33 -4.01 12.10 -13.20
CA LYS A 33 -2.98 11.06 -13.18
C LYS A 33 -1.79 11.53 -12.35
N THR A 34 -1.21 10.63 -11.56
CA THR A 34 0.03 10.95 -10.85
C THR A 34 1.17 11.15 -11.85
N MET A 35 1.68 12.39 -11.96
CA MET A 35 2.63 12.82 -13.01
C MET A 35 4.11 12.80 -12.60
N ALA A 36 4.43 12.24 -11.43
CA ALA A 36 5.79 12.20 -10.91
C ALA A 36 6.19 10.79 -10.54
N GLU A 37 7.48 10.49 -10.73
CA GLU A 37 8.11 9.34 -10.09
C GLU A 37 8.40 9.68 -8.64
N MET A 38 7.71 9.02 -7.73
CA MET A 38 7.79 9.28 -6.29
C MET A 38 7.97 7.96 -5.55
N PRO A 39 8.84 7.90 -4.53
CA PRO A 39 8.84 6.78 -3.61
C PRO A 39 7.48 6.74 -2.92
N VAL A 40 6.84 5.57 -2.89
CA VAL A 40 5.58 5.38 -2.18
C VAL A 40 5.55 4.03 -1.47
N THR A 41 4.73 3.95 -0.43
CA THR A 41 4.44 2.72 0.30
C THR A 41 2.96 2.41 0.17
N MET A 42 2.62 1.28 -0.45
CA MET A 42 1.30 0.70 -0.37
C MET A 42 1.13 -0.05 0.95
N LEU A 43 -0.01 0.10 1.61
CA LEU A 43 -0.35 -0.67 2.79
C LEU A 43 -1.82 -1.09 2.82
N ARG A 44 -2.07 -2.22 3.47
CA ARG A 44 -3.42 -2.72 3.72
C ARG A 44 -3.49 -3.47 5.04
N ILE A 45 -4.50 -3.16 5.85
CA ILE A 45 -4.88 -3.98 7.01
C ILE A 45 -6.05 -4.88 6.61
N ASN A 46 -5.97 -6.16 6.93
CA ASN A 46 -7.03 -7.14 6.72
C ASN A 46 -7.36 -7.84 8.06
N LEU A 47 -8.63 -8.15 8.30
CA LEU A 47 -9.06 -8.97 9.43
C LEU A 47 -9.17 -10.43 8.96
N VAL A 48 -8.37 -11.30 9.55
CA VAL A 48 -8.36 -12.74 9.23
C VAL A 48 -8.99 -13.50 10.40
N ASP A 49 -10.01 -14.30 10.13
CA ASP A 49 -10.69 -15.07 11.16
C ASP A 49 -9.72 -16.03 11.88
N GLY A 50 -9.85 -16.13 13.20
CA GLY A 50 -8.92 -16.87 14.07
C GLY A 50 -7.52 -16.26 14.27
N VAL A 51 -7.16 -15.18 13.54
CA VAL A 51 -5.87 -14.49 13.67
C VAL A 51 -6.03 -13.06 14.20
N GLY A 52 -7.04 -12.33 13.70
CA GLY A 52 -7.23 -10.90 13.96
C GLY A 52 -6.66 -10.01 12.86
N PRO A 53 -6.31 -8.73 13.16
CA PRO A 53 -5.75 -7.83 12.17
C PRO A 53 -4.36 -8.26 11.72
N THR A 54 -4.11 -8.21 10.41
CA THR A 54 -2.78 -8.36 9.80
C THR A 54 -2.51 -7.17 8.88
N ILE A 55 -1.23 -6.83 8.66
CA ILE A 55 -0.83 -5.73 7.78
C ILE A 55 0.06 -6.21 6.63
N GLN A 56 -0.20 -5.72 5.42
CA GLN A 56 0.61 -5.91 4.23
C GLN A 56 1.23 -4.57 3.83
N ILE A 57 2.49 -4.59 3.41
CA ILE A 57 3.30 -3.40 3.10
C ILE A 57 4.04 -3.67 1.79
N ALA A 58 3.98 -2.76 0.82
CA ALA A 58 4.77 -2.85 -0.41
C ALA A 58 5.37 -1.47 -0.74
N GLU A 59 6.67 -1.32 -0.50
CA GLU A 59 7.43 -0.16 -0.97
C GLU A 59 7.67 -0.25 -2.47
N GLY A 60 7.61 0.89 -3.16
CA GLY A 60 7.78 0.97 -4.59
C GLY A 60 7.82 2.40 -5.07
N TYR A 61 7.56 2.60 -6.36
CA TYR A 61 7.55 3.91 -6.96
C TYR A 61 6.29 4.10 -7.78
N THR A 62 5.76 5.31 -7.79
CA THR A 62 4.91 5.74 -8.90
C THR A 62 5.77 5.85 -10.15
N VAL A 63 5.22 5.53 -11.32
CA VAL A 63 5.94 5.61 -12.60
C VAL A 63 5.16 6.47 -13.59
N VAL A 64 5.90 7.20 -14.41
CA VAL A 64 5.33 7.91 -15.57
C VAL A 64 5.53 7.02 -16.78
N ILE A 65 4.42 6.59 -17.38
CA ILE A 65 4.45 5.79 -18.61
C ILE A 65 4.18 6.69 -19.82
N ASP A 66 4.53 6.20 -21.01
CA ASP A 66 4.26 6.89 -22.26
C ASP A 66 2.78 7.27 -22.40
N GLU A 67 2.52 8.45 -22.96
CA GLU A 67 1.18 9.02 -23.01
C GLU A 67 0.21 8.19 -23.86
N GLU A 68 0.69 7.61 -24.97
CA GLU A 68 -0.14 6.75 -25.82
C GLU A 68 -0.49 5.45 -25.09
N ILE A 69 0.48 4.87 -24.37
CA ILE A 69 0.25 3.67 -23.54
C ILE A 69 -0.75 3.98 -22.43
N HIS A 70 -0.57 5.07 -21.69
CA HIS A 70 -1.50 5.50 -20.64
C HIS A 70 -2.91 5.64 -21.20
N LYS A 71 -3.08 6.39 -22.28
CA LYS A 71 -4.38 6.63 -22.89
C LYS A 71 -5.10 5.33 -23.28
N ILE A 72 -4.38 4.37 -23.87
CA ILE A 72 -4.96 3.07 -24.26
C ILE A 72 -5.45 2.28 -23.03
N LEU A 73 -4.68 2.26 -21.94
CA LEU A 73 -5.02 1.50 -20.74
C LEU A 73 -6.14 2.18 -19.92
N ASP A 74 -6.06 3.50 -19.80
CA ASP A 74 -6.99 4.33 -19.02
C ASP A 74 -8.41 4.31 -19.63
N GLN A 75 -8.51 4.50 -20.95
CA GLN A 75 -9.78 4.42 -21.69
C GLN A 75 -10.47 3.06 -21.61
N ARG A 76 -9.71 1.99 -21.33
CA ARG A 76 -10.23 0.62 -21.21
C ARG A 76 -10.53 0.20 -19.77
N THR A 77 -10.25 1.07 -18.80
CA THR A 77 -10.48 0.83 -17.37
C THR A 77 -11.61 1.72 -16.89
N ASP A 78 -11.30 2.95 -16.46
CA ASP A 78 -12.27 3.96 -16.03
C ASP A 78 -11.68 5.37 -16.24
N PRO A 79 -11.89 5.99 -17.41
CA PRO A 79 -11.24 7.27 -17.77
C PRO A 79 -11.82 8.50 -17.06
N THR A 80 -12.64 8.29 -16.03
CA THR A 80 -13.20 9.36 -15.19
C THR A 80 -12.66 9.32 -13.76
N TRP A 81 -11.84 8.32 -13.43
CA TRP A 81 -11.30 8.09 -12.09
C TRP A 81 -9.80 8.39 -12.04
N PRO A 82 -9.23 8.70 -10.87
CA PRO A 82 -7.82 9.04 -10.77
C PRO A 82 -6.92 7.81 -10.96
N THR A 83 -5.83 7.98 -11.73
CA THR A 83 -4.91 6.89 -12.08
C THR A 83 -3.53 7.11 -11.45
N THR A 84 -2.98 6.05 -10.86
CA THR A 84 -1.57 6.00 -10.41
C THR A 84 -0.96 4.68 -10.86
N TRP A 85 0.08 4.77 -11.70
CA TRP A 85 0.88 3.61 -12.10
C TRP A 85 1.93 3.34 -11.03
N PHE A 86 2.01 2.09 -10.56
CA PHE A 86 2.87 1.71 -9.44
C PHE A 86 3.73 0.50 -9.80
N VAL A 87 5.00 0.53 -9.40
CA VAL A 87 5.93 -0.59 -9.52
C VAL A 87 6.52 -0.90 -8.13
N PRO A 88 6.26 -2.11 -7.57
CA PRO A 88 6.83 -2.51 -6.29
C PRO A 88 8.32 -2.82 -6.42
N ILE A 89 9.08 -2.58 -5.34
CA ILE A 89 10.44 -3.11 -5.22
C ILE A 89 10.36 -4.63 -5.07
N LEU A 90 10.98 -5.35 -5.99
CA LEU A 90 11.03 -6.81 -5.97
C LEU A 90 12.18 -7.30 -5.09
N ASN A 91 12.04 -8.51 -4.55
CA ASN A 91 13.07 -9.20 -3.80
C ASN A 91 12.98 -10.72 -4.01
N ARG A 92 13.73 -11.51 -3.23
CA ARG A 92 13.78 -12.98 -3.39
C ARG A 92 12.69 -13.73 -2.62
N SER A 93 11.77 -13.05 -1.95
CA SER A 93 10.62 -13.68 -1.28
C SER A 93 9.54 -14.06 -2.29
N ASN A 94 8.72 -15.06 -1.95
CA ASN A 94 7.66 -15.54 -2.84
C ASN A 94 6.66 -14.44 -3.24
N ALA A 95 6.30 -13.55 -2.31
CA ALA A 95 5.31 -12.50 -2.55
C ALA A 95 5.87 -11.33 -3.39
N PHE A 96 7.19 -11.18 -3.48
CA PHE A 96 7.84 -10.07 -4.20
C PHE A 96 8.82 -10.54 -5.27
N LYS A 97 8.71 -11.79 -5.74
CA LYS A 97 9.58 -12.33 -6.80
C LYS A 97 9.32 -11.67 -8.17
N ASP A 98 8.09 -11.22 -8.40
CA ASP A 98 7.65 -10.46 -9.57
C ASP A 98 6.40 -9.62 -9.23
N VAL A 99 6.04 -8.69 -10.12
CA VAL A 99 4.92 -7.75 -9.89
C VAL A 99 3.58 -8.48 -9.79
N TYR A 100 3.40 -9.57 -10.54
CA TYR A 100 2.19 -10.39 -10.47
C TYR A 100 2.00 -10.98 -9.07
N ASN A 101 3.07 -11.51 -8.48
CA ASN A 101 2.99 -12.11 -7.14
C ASN A 101 2.67 -11.06 -6.07
N VAL A 102 3.09 -9.81 -6.23
CA VAL A 102 2.68 -8.73 -5.31
C VAL A 102 1.16 -8.56 -5.36
N MET A 103 0.58 -8.48 -6.56
CA MET A 103 -0.87 -8.36 -6.74
C MET A 103 -1.61 -9.61 -6.27
N ALA A 104 -1.15 -10.81 -6.65
CA ALA A 104 -1.80 -12.08 -6.32
C ALA A 104 -1.81 -12.40 -4.82
N ASN A 105 -0.85 -11.85 -4.05
CA ASN A 105 -0.80 -11.99 -2.60
C ASN A 105 -1.44 -10.81 -1.86
N TRP A 106 -1.94 -9.77 -2.56
CA TRP A 106 -2.62 -8.65 -1.91
C TRP A 106 -4.01 -9.07 -1.42
N GLY A 107 -4.30 -8.86 -0.14
CA GLY A 107 -5.43 -9.47 0.55
C GLY A 107 -6.77 -8.74 0.40
N ALA A 108 -6.85 -7.71 -0.44
CA ALA A 108 -8.07 -6.93 -0.67
C ALA A 108 -8.09 -6.26 -2.05
N ASN A 109 -9.24 -5.74 -2.45
CA ASN A 109 -9.39 -4.94 -3.67
C ASN A 109 -8.92 -3.48 -3.50
N HIS A 110 -8.68 -3.02 -2.26
CA HIS A 110 -8.23 -1.65 -1.97
C HIS A 110 -6.81 -1.63 -1.39
N THR A 111 -6.14 -0.50 -1.56
CA THR A 111 -4.86 -0.17 -0.93
C THR A 111 -4.87 1.28 -0.45
N VAL A 112 -4.01 1.60 0.50
CA VAL A 112 -3.64 2.99 0.81
C VAL A 112 -2.22 3.20 0.30
N THR A 113 -1.99 4.33 -0.37
CA THR A 113 -0.67 4.73 -0.86
C THR A 113 -0.19 5.95 -0.08
N ILE A 114 1.01 5.87 0.50
CA ILE A 114 1.63 6.95 1.27
C ILE A 114 2.93 7.37 0.57
N HIS A 115 3.19 8.67 0.47
CA HIS A 115 4.45 9.19 -0.04
C HIS A 115 5.62 8.80 0.88
N GLY A 116 6.73 8.35 0.28
CA GLY A 116 7.93 7.87 0.94
C GLY A 116 7.97 6.35 1.12
N HIS A 117 9.16 5.83 1.42
CA HIS A 117 9.41 4.46 1.84
C HIS A 117 9.39 4.39 3.37
N ILE A 118 8.19 4.20 3.92
CA ILE A 118 7.92 4.25 5.37
C ILE A 118 7.61 2.85 5.94
N GLY A 119 7.95 1.79 5.22
CA GLY A 119 7.63 0.43 5.63
C GLY A 119 8.26 0.04 6.96
N ALA A 120 9.46 0.52 7.27
CA ALA A 120 10.12 0.30 8.56
C ALA A 120 9.33 0.92 9.73
N ASP A 121 8.78 2.13 9.53
CA ASP A 121 7.97 2.82 10.53
C ASP A 121 6.65 2.05 10.76
N LEU A 122 6.03 1.59 9.67
CA LEU A 122 4.82 0.77 9.72
C LEU A 122 5.05 -0.58 10.43
N ILE A 123 6.18 -1.25 10.17
CA ILE A 123 6.56 -2.49 10.86
C ILE A 123 6.74 -2.25 12.37
N THR A 124 7.42 -1.15 12.72
CA THR A 124 7.64 -0.77 14.12
C THR A 124 6.31 -0.50 14.82
N MET A 125 5.45 0.33 14.22
CA MET A 125 4.10 0.63 14.72
C MET A 125 3.26 -0.64 14.86
N ALA A 126 3.25 -1.52 13.85
CA ALA A 126 2.50 -2.77 13.88
C ALA A 126 2.94 -3.67 15.04
N SER A 127 4.25 -3.73 15.35
CA SER A 127 4.75 -4.48 16.49
C SER A 127 4.30 -3.91 17.84
N MET A 128 4.25 -2.57 17.98
CA MET A 128 3.73 -1.91 19.19
C MET A 128 2.25 -2.25 19.42
N LEU A 129 1.47 -2.36 18.34
CA LEU A 129 0.05 -2.70 18.37
C LEU A 129 -0.24 -4.21 18.33
N ARG A 130 0.80 -5.05 18.18
CA ARG A 130 0.73 -6.51 18.05
C ARG A 130 -0.13 -6.95 16.87
N ILE A 131 0.04 -6.23 15.76
CA ILE A 131 -0.54 -6.57 14.46
C ILE A 131 0.55 -7.29 13.66
N PRO A 132 0.41 -8.58 13.33
CA PRO A 132 1.37 -9.28 12.50
C PRO A 132 1.41 -8.71 11.07
N VAL A 133 2.60 -8.29 10.65
CA VAL A 133 2.98 -8.08 9.25
C VAL A 133 2.96 -9.41 8.49
N SER A 134 2.04 -9.54 7.53
CA SER A 134 1.82 -10.76 6.74
C SER A 134 2.55 -10.78 5.40
N MET A 135 2.95 -9.60 4.90
CA MET A 135 3.69 -9.44 3.65
C MET A 135 4.45 -8.10 3.68
N HIS A 136 5.77 -8.10 3.46
CA HIS A 136 6.54 -6.89 3.19
C HIS A 136 7.80 -7.10 2.35
N ASN A 137 8.27 -6.04 1.69
CA ASN A 137 9.55 -5.98 0.98
C ASN A 137 10.63 -5.10 1.63
N VAL A 138 10.34 -4.55 2.82
CA VAL A 138 11.30 -3.76 3.61
C VAL A 138 12.58 -4.57 3.88
N HIS A 139 13.74 -3.94 3.71
CA HIS A 139 15.04 -4.56 3.96
C HIS A 139 15.18 -5.04 5.42
N ARG A 140 15.68 -6.26 5.64
CA ARG A 140 15.74 -6.91 6.96
C ARG A 140 16.43 -6.07 8.02
N GLU A 141 17.50 -5.36 7.66
CA GLU A 141 18.27 -4.52 8.58
C GLU A 141 17.50 -3.30 9.10
N LYS A 142 16.42 -2.88 8.41
CA LYS A 142 15.56 -1.78 8.85
C LYS A 142 14.43 -2.24 9.78
N ILE A 143 14.25 -3.55 9.97
CA ILE A 143 13.19 -4.08 10.83
C ILE A 143 13.55 -3.76 12.27
N TYR A 144 12.72 -2.92 12.91
CA TYR A 144 12.86 -2.56 14.30
C TYR A 144 11.58 -2.91 15.06
N ARG A 145 11.73 -3.69 16.13
CA ARG A 145 10.64 -4.20 16.98
C ARG A 145 11.12 -4.25 18.43
N PRO A 146 10.23 -4.38 19.42
CA PRO A 146 10.65 -4.59 20.81
C PRO A 146 11.63 -5.75 20.93
N HIS A 147 12.68 -5.59 21.73
CA HIS A 147 13.76 -6.58 21.85
C HIS A 147 13.26 -8.00 22.16
N SER A 148 12.13 -8.11 22.89
CA SER A 148 11.52 -9.40 23.24
C SER A 148 11.06 -10.23 22.03
N TRP A 149 10.85 -9.66 20.84
CA TRP A 149 10.54 -10.42 19.61
C TRP A 149 11.65 -11.43 19.28
N THR A 150 12.90 -11.12 19.61
CA THR A 150 14.05 -12.00 19.36
C THR A 150 13.96 -13.33 20.12
N ALA A 151 13.31 -13.34 21.29
CA ALA A 151 13.10 -14.55 22.09
C ALA A 151 12.09 -15.52 21.46
N PHE A 152 11.26 -15.06 20.51
CA PHE A 152 10.36 -15.92 19.73
C PHE A 152 11.05 -16.55 18.51
N GLY A 153 12.32 -16.24 18.27
CA GLY A 153 13.12 -16.77 17.17
C GLY A 153 13.76 -15.67 16.33
N ALA A 154 15.09 -15.71 16.21
CA ALA A 154 15.86 -14.69 15.51
C ALA A 154 16.00 -14.95 13.99
N GLU A 155 15.87 -16.20 13.56
CA GLU A 155 16.13 -16.58 12.16
C GLU A 155 14.94 -16.34 11.23
N ASN A 156 13.74 -16.76 11.65
CA ASN A 156 12.51 -16.61 10.89
C ASN A 156 11.67 -15.44 11.41
N GLU A 157 11.82 -14.30 10.74
CA GLU A 157 11.21 -13.03 11.12
C GLU A 157 9.67 -13.04 11.04
N TYR A 158 9.08 -13.73 10.06
CA TYR A 158 7.62 -13.90 9.98
C TYR A 158 7.11 -14.76 11.14
N ALA A 159 7.74 -15.90 11.41
CA ALA A 159 7.29 -16.78 12.48
C ALA A 159 7.38 -16.11 13.86
N SER A 160 8.49 -15.44 14.16
CA SER A 160 8.66 -14.73 15.44
C SER A 160 7.68 -13.58 15.58
N ASN A 161 7.37 -12.87 14.48
CA ASN A 161 6.36 -11.83 14.48
C ASN A 161 4.96 -12.35 14.84
N TYR A 162 4.51 -13.43 14.20
CA TYR A 162 3.20 -14.03 14.49
C TYR A 162 3.11 -14.59 15.90
N MET A 163 4.16 -15.29 16.36
CA MET A 163 4.19 -15.86 17.71
C MET A 163 4.18 -14.78 18.80
N ALA A 164 4.98 -13.72 18.63
CA ALA A 164 5.00 -12.60 19.56
C ALA A 164 3.65 -11.87 19.60
N CYS A 165 3.06 -11.55 18.43
CA CYS A 165 1.75 -10.91 18.36
C CYS A 165 0.66 -11.77 19.02
N LYS A 166 0.66 -13.09 18.78
CA LYS A 166 -0.27 -14.02 19.42
C LYS A 166 -0.08 -14.08 20.94
N ASN A 167 1.17 -14.12 21.41
CA ASN A 167 1.48 -14.22 22.83
C ASN A 167 1.06 -12.98 23.61
N TYR A 168 1.38 -11.79 23.09
CA TYR A 168 1.10 -10.53 23.78
C TYR A 168 -0.34 -10.03 23.57
N GLY A 169 -0.96 -10.37 22.45
CA GLY A 169 -2.33 -9.96 22.14
C GLY A 169 -2.52 -8.45 21.98
N PRO A 170 -3.77 -7.98 21.78
CA PRO A 170 -4.07 -6.57 21.53
C PRO A 170 -3.70 -5.64 22.71
N MET A 171 -3.49 -4.36 22.41
CA MET A 171 -3.11 -3.33 23.40
C MET A 171 -4.16 -3.03 24.44
N TYR A 172 -5.41 -3.00 24.02
CA TYR A 172 -6.55 -2.70 24.87
C TYR A 172 -7.54 -3.86 24.74
N LYS A 173 -8.22 -4.17 25.85
CA LYS A 173 -9.24 -5.21 25.94
C LYS A 173 -10.38 -4.71 26.81
#